data_AF-A0A849NEQ6-F1
#
_entry.id   AF-A0A849NEQ6-F1
#
_cell.length_a   1.000
_cell.length_b   1.000
_cell.length_c   1.000
_cell.angle_alpha   90.00
_cell.angle_beta   90.00
_cell.angle_gamma   90.00
#
_symmetry.space_group_name_H-M   'P 1'
#
loop_
_entity.id
_entity.type
_entity.pdbx_description
1 polymer ?
#
loop_
_entity_poly.entity_id
_entity_poly.type
_entity_poly.pdbx_seq_one_letter_code
_entity_poly.pdbx_strand_id
1 'polypeptide(L)'
;MENYTTCTWDEKSDCANCSIAGKLACKWDKKILTNFHLINWTAIVPAIFGMIIIGYITSNWWILAGYIGYFLFMFGFLEIRFLCSHCPYYAKEGKTLHCLGNHGAYKFWKYRPGPLNKLEKFMMNFLIATMFFVIPISVFGYGITYVLINYDGFGLITLLGLIGLAATNFIAANSGLNTLKRFYCPNCVNFSCPLNEVPKENVDIYLLNNPVMRKAWEDTGWKLN
;
A
#
# COMPACT_ATOMS: atom_id res chain seq x y z
N MET A 1 -2.96 -26.20 4.58
CA MET A 1 -2.88 -24.79 5.04
C MET A 1 -3.55 -24.79 6.39
N GLU A 2 -2.90 -24.28 7.44
CA GLU A 2 -3.49 -24.25 8.79
C GLU A 2 -4.71 -23.29 8.81
N ASN A 3 -5.81 -23.72 9.42
CA ASN A 3 -7.02 -22.91 9.55
C ASN A 3 -6.90 -22.04 10.82
N TYR A 4 -6.62 -20.75 10.65
CA TYR A 4 -6.60 -19.80 11.75
C TYR A 4 -7.96 -19.10 11.83
N THR A 5 -8.73 -19.39 12.88
CA THR A 5 -9.97 -18.66 13.16
C THR A 5 -9.61 -17.30 13.75
N THR A 6 -9.82 -16.23 12.98
CA THR A 6 -9.70 -14.84 13.44
C THR A 6 -11.07 -14.18 13.46
N CYS A 7 -11.27 -13.22 14.36
CA CYS A 7 -12.50 -12.42 14.43
C CYS A 7 -12.80 -11.75 13.07
N THR A 8 -11.78 -11.40 12.27
CA THR A 8 -11.98 -10.88 10.91
C THR A 8 -12.73 -11.83 9.98
N TRP A 9 -12.56 -13.14 10.14
CA TRP A 9 -13.20 -14.16 9.30
C TRP A 9 -14.34 -14.93 9.98
N ASP A 10 -14.51 -14.75 11.28
CA ASP A 10 -15.60 -15.39 12.02
C ASP A 10 -16.93 -14.68 11.75
N GLU A 11 -17.83 -15.29 10.97
CA GLU A 11 -19.16 -14.75 10.69
C GLU A 11 -20.07 -14.73 11.93
N LYS A 12 -19.76 -15.55 12.95
CA LYS A 12 -20.54 -15.64 14.19
C LYS A 12 -20.05 -14.68 15.28
N SER A 13 -18.99 -13.92 15.02
CA SER A 13 -18.49 -12.92 15.96
C SER A 13 -19.58 -11.91 16.30
N ASP A 14 -19.82 -11.65 17.58
CA ASP A 14 -20.79 -10.65 18.03
C ASP A 14 -20.26 -9.22 17.80
N CYS A 15 -20.32 -8.77 16.55
CA CYS A 15 -19.93 -7.41 16.18
C CYS A 15 -20.90 -6.37 16.71
N ALA A 16 -22.14 -6.73 17.04
CA ALA A 16 -23.15 -5.78 17.51
C ALA A 16 -22.82 -5.24 18.91
N ASN A 17 -22.31 -6.12 19.79
CA ASN A 17 -21.92 -5.74 21.15
C ASN A 17 -20.39 -5.52 21.30
N CYS A 18 -19.66 -5.43 20.19
CA CYS A 18 -18.21 -5.26 20.22
C CYS A 18 -17.82 -3.79 20.52
N SER A 19 -16.99 -3.56 21.53
CA SER A 19 -16.54 -2.21 21.95
C SER A 19 -15.71 -1.44 20.91
N ILE A 20 -15.24 -2.14 19.87
CA ILE A 20 -14.50 -1.60 18.72
C ILE A 20 -15.32 -1.64 17.42
N ALA A 21 -16.61 -1.93 17.49
CA ALA A 21 -17.51 -1.86 16.33
C ALA A 21 -17.46 -0.46 15.70
N GLY A 22 -17.30 -0.39 14.37
CA GLY A 22 -17.16 0.86 13.63
C GLY A 22 -15.83 1.60 13.83
N LYS A 23 -14.99 1.20 14.79
CA LYS A 23 -13.65 1.78 15.00
C LYS A 23 -12.59 1.11 14.14
N LEU A 24 -12.81 -0.13 13.71
CA LEU A 24 -11.88 -0.88 12.86
C LEU A 24 -12.59 -1.44 11.62
N ALA A 25 -11.90 -1.41 10.49
CA ALA A 25 -12.26 -2.07 9.24
C ALA A 25 -11.89 -3.57 9.31
N CYS A 26 -12.44 -4.27 10.31
CA CYS A 26 -12.11 -5.67 10.61
C CYS A 26 -12.91 -6.69 9.80
N LYS A 27 -13.99 -6.26 9.12
CA LYS A 27 -14.80 -7.08 8.21
C LYS A 27 -14.65 -6.58 6.78
N TRP A 28 -14.76 -7.51 5.83
CA TRP A 28 -14.63 -7.19 4.41
C TRP A 28 -15.76 -6.26 3.94
N ASP A 29 -15.38 -5.20 3.23
CA ASP A 29 -16.30 -4.22 2.67
C ASP A 29 -15.79 -3.77 1.30
N LYS A 30 -16.61 -4.01 0.27
CA LYS A 30 -16.32 -3.63 -1.11
C LYS A 30 -16.16 -2.11 -1.28
N LYS A 31 -16.88 -1.29 -0.50
CA LYS A 31 -16.79 0.17 -0.56
C LYS A 31 -15.42 0.66 -0.10
N ILE A 32 -14.93 0.12 1.02
CA ILE A 32 -13.57 0.42 1.51
C ILE A 32 -12.52 -0.01 0.48
N LEU A 33 -12.65 -1.22 -0.08
CA LEU A 33 -11.75 -1.70 -1.14
C LEU A 33 -11.73 -0.79 -2.37
N THR A 34 -12.92 -0.40 -2.83
CA THR A 34 -13.08 0.44 -4.03
C THR A 34 -12.43 1.80 -3.81
N ASN A 35 -12.73 2.44 -2.67
CA ASN A 35 -12.16 3.74 -2.36
C ASN A 35 -10.65 3.67 -2.13
N PHE A 36 -10.13 2.61 -1.50
CA PHE A 36 -8.69 2.38 -1.37
C PHE A 36 -8.02 2.35 -2.74
N HIS A 37 -8.59 1.63 -3.72
CA HIS A 37 -8.06 1.63 -5.07
C HIS A 37 -8.16 2.99 -5.75
N LEU A 38 -9.30 3.67 -5.66
CA LEU A 38 -9.48 5.01 -6.25
C LEU A 38 -8.40 5.98 -5.74
N ILE A 39 -8.11 5.98 -4.45
CA ILE A 39 -7.09 6.85 -3.84
C ILE A 39 -5.68 6.51 -4.34
N ASN A 40 -5.36 5.23 -4.54
CA ASN A 40 -4.02 4.85 -5.03
C ASN A 40 -3.88 5.12 -6.54
N TRP A 41 -4.93 4.93 -7.32
CA TRP A 41 -4.92 5.15 -8.78
C TRP A 41 -4.75 6.62 -9.15
N THR A 42 -5.18 7.58 -8.32
CA THR A 42 -4.96 9.00 -8.59
C THR A 42 -3.47 9.38 -8.67
N ALA A 43 -2.60 8.66 -7.97
CA ALA A 43 -1.14 8.85 -8.05
C ALA A 43 -0.50 8.00 -9.15
N ILE A 44 -0.97 6.76 -9.36
CA ILE A 44 -0.37 5.83 -10.32
C ILE A 44 -0.65 6.25 -11.78
N VAL A 45 -1.87 6.71 -12.09
CA VAL A 45 -2.24 7.07 -13.46
C VAL A 45 -1.40 8.22 -14.03
N PRO A 46 -1.23 9.37 -13.34
CA PRO A 46 -0.37 10.44 -13.81
C PRO A 46 1.09 10.02 -13.98
N ALA A 47 1.62 9.18 -13.07
CA ALA A 47 2.97 8.64 -13.18
C ALA A 47 3.15 7.84 -14.48
N ILE A 48 2.28 6.85 -14.73
CA ILE A 48 2.33 6.02 -15.94
C ILE A 48 2.16 6.88 -17.19
N PHE A 49 1.20 7.81 -17.18
CA PHE A 49 0.97 8.70 -18.32
C PHE A 49 2.20 9.57 -18.63
N GLY A 50 2.84 10.15 -17.60
CA GLY A 50 4.08 10.89 -17.77
C GLY A 50 5.23 10.02 -18.30
N MET A 51 5.37 8.78 -17.80
CA MET A 51 6.37 7.83 -18.30
C MET A 51 6.14 7.43 -19.75
N ILE A 52 4.88 7.33 -20.19
CA ILE A 52 4.54 7.07 -21.60
C ILE A 52 5.00 8.25 -22.48
N ILE A 53 4.69 9.49 -22.09
CA ILE A 53 5.12 10.68 -22.83
C ILE A 53 6.66 10.73 -22.89
N ILE A 54 7.34 10.49 -21.77
CA ILE A 54 8.80 10.46 -21.72
C ILE A 54 9.37 9.33 -22.59
N GLY A 55 8.73 8.18 -22.62
CA GLY A 55 9.06 7.08 -23.55
C GLY A 55 8.96 7.50 -25.01
N TYR A 56 7.91 8.23 -25.40
CA TYR A 56 7.77 8.74 -26.76
C TYR A 56 8.83 9.78 -27.13
N ILE A 57 9.07 10.79 -26.28
CA ILE A 57 10.00 11.88 -26.62
C ILE A 57 11.47 11.43 -26.59
N THR A 58 11.82 10.46 -25.75
CA THR A 58 13.21 10.00 -25.57
C THR A 58 13.51 8.66 -26.25
N SER A 59 12.49 7.97 -26.76
CA SER A 59 12.54 6.58 -27.22
C SER A 59 12.99 5.55 -26.16
N ASN A 60 13.04 5.93 -24.87
CA ASN A 60 13.49 5.06 -23.77
C ASN A 60 12.34 4.32 -23.08
N TRP A 61 11.72 3.38 -23.81
CA TRP A 61 10.61 2.56 -23.30
C TRP A 61 10.96 1.64 -22.13
N TRP A 62 12.25 1.35 -21.95
CA TRP A 62 12.72 0.53 -20.84
C TRP A 62 12.42 1.15 -19.47
N ILE A 63 12.25 2.48 -19.38
CA ILE A 63 11.86 3.17 -18.14
C ILE A 63 10.47 2.71 -17.69
N LEU A 64 9.50 2.71 -18.60
CA LEU A 64 8.14 2.26 -18.32
C LEU A 64 8.12 0.76 -18.02
N ALA A 65 8.80 -0.05 -18.83
CA ALA A 65 8.89 -1.49 -18.61
C ALA A 65 9.53 -1.82 -17.24
N GLY A 66 10.60 -1.10 -16.88
CA GLY A 66 11.27 -1.22 -15.60
C GLY A 66 10.37 -0.82 -14.42
N TYR A 67 9.60 0.26 -14.55
CA TYR A 67 8.64 0.67 -13.52
C TYR A 67 7.52 -0.36 -13.33
N ILE A 68 6.95 -0.91 -14.41
CA ILE A 68 5.94 -1.96 -14.33
C ILE A 68 6.51 -3.23 -13.70
N GLY A 69 7.70 -3.67 -14.13
CA GLY A 69 8.38 -4.83 -13.56
C GLY A 69 8.68 -4.64 -12.07
N TYR A 70 9.18 -3.47 -11.70
CA TYR A 70 9.40 -3.09 -10.30
C TYR A 70 8.11 -3.12 -9.49
N PHE A 71 7.02 -2.54 -10.00
CA PHE A 71 5.72 -2.53 -9.34
C PHE A 71 5.20 -3.95 -9.10
N LEU A 72 5.20 -4.80 -10.14
CA LEU A 72 4.73 -6.18 -10.04
C LEU A 72 5.58 -7.00 -9.05
N PHE A 73 6.90 -6.82 -9.05
CA PHE A 73 7.77 -7.54 -8.14
C PHE A 73 7.62 -7.04 -6.70
N MET A 74 7.70 -5.74 -6.48
CA MET A 74 7.65 -5.18 -5.14
C MET A 74 6.26 -5.30 -4.52
N PHE A 75 5.20 -4.97 -5.26
CA PHE A 75 3.83 -4.99 -4.72
C PHE A 75 3.19 -6.38 -4.84
N GLY A 76 3.44 -7.09 -5.94
CA GLY A 76 2.85 -8.41 -6.20
C GLY A 76 3.57 -9.58 -5.52
N PHE A 77 4.79 -9.40 -5.00
CA PHE A 77 5.55 -10.48 -4.36
C PHE A 77 6.15 -10.09 -3.00
N LEU A 78 6.93 -9.01 -2.95
CA LEU A 78 7.65 -8.61 -1.73
C LEU A 78 6.77 -7.95 -0.67
N GLU A 79 5.85 -7.08 -1.05
CA GLU A 79 4.87 -6.49 -0.13
C GLU A 79 3.99 -7.58 0.47
N ILE A 80 3.65 -8.61 -0.32
CA ILE A 80 2.88 -9.74 0.20
C ILE A 80 3.66 -10.45 1.32
N ARG A 81 4.99 -10.57 1.16
CA ARG A 81 5.88 -11.11 2.19
C ARG A 81 5.95 -10.19 3.38
N PHE A 82 6.33 -8.94 3.18
CA PHE A 82 6.71 -8.05 4.27
C PHE A 82 5.50 -7.49 4.99
N LEU A 83 4.38 -7.23 4.34
CA LEU A 83 3.22 -6.56 4.94
C LEU A 83 1.96 -7.43 4.93
N CYS A 84 1.50 -7.93 3.78
CA CYS A 84 0.23 -8.65 3.75
C CYS A 84 0.25 -9.90 4.63
N SER A 85 1.37 -10.62 4.71
CA SER A 85 1.47 -11.82 5.55
C SER A 85 1.28 -11.57 7.06
N HIS A 86 1.34 -10.31 7.50
CA HIS A 86 1.08 -9.92 8.90
C HIS A 86 -0.38 -9.52 9.15
N CYS A 87 -1.16 -9.29 8.09
CA CYS A 87 -2.53 -8.80 8.18
C CYS A 87 -3.51 -9.93 8.52
N PRO A 88 -4.49 -9.74 9.42
CA PRO A 88 -5.49 -10.77 9.74
C PRO A 88 -6.34 -11.21 8.54
N TYR A 89 -6.49 -10.37 7.50
CA TYR A 89 -7.11 -10.80 6.25
C TYR A 89 -6.33 -11.92 5.52
N TYR A 90 -5.03 -12.04 5.78
CA TYR A 90 -4.18 -13.09 5.20
C TYR A 90 -4.53 -14.48 5.73
N ALA A 91 -5.12 -14.57 6.93
CA ALA A 91 -5.46 -15.82 7.61
C ALA A 91 -6.51 -16.68 6.88
N LYS A 92 -7.36 -16.07 6.02
CA LYS A 92 -8.39 -16.81 5.28
C LYS A 92 -7.78 -17.94 4.44
N GLU A 93 -8.44 -19.07 4.36
CA GLU A 93 -8.05 -20.12 3.43
C GLU A 93 -8.15 -19.66 1.96
N GLY A 94 -7.32 -20.27 1.10
CA GLY A 94 -7.30 -20.00 -0.35
C GLY A 94 -5.96 -19.48 -0.85
N LYS A 95 -5.80 -19.48 -2.18
CA LYS A 95 -4.56 -19.06 -2.86
C LYS A 95 -4.48 -17.54 -3.11
N THR A 96 -5.59 -16.83 -2.98
CA THR A 96 -5.66 -15.39 -3.25
C THR A 96 -6.15 -14.63 -2.03
N LEU A 97 -5.72 -13.37 -1.92
CA LEU A 97 -6.08 -12.49 -0.83
C LEU A 97 -7.51 -12.00 -1.01
N HIS A 98 -8.33 -12.22 0.01
CA HIS A 98 -9.63 -11.57 0.15
C HIS A 98 -9.45 -10.46 1.19
N CYS A 99 -9.19 -9.22 0.79
CA CYS A 99 -8.93 -8.13 1.75
C CYS A 99 -9.43 -6.77 1.24
N LEU A 100 -9.14 -5.71 2.01
CA LEU A 100 -9.57 -4.33 1.74
C LEU A 100 -8.56 -3.51 0.92
N GLY A 101 -7.39 -4.07 0.59
CA GLY A 101 -6.34 -3.37 -0.16
C GLY A 101 -5.85 -4.17 -1.35
N ASN A 102 -5.19 -5.31 -1.09
CA ASN A 102 -4.61 -6.17 -2.12
C ASN A 102 -5.52 -7.36 -2.46
N HIS A 103 -6.81 -7.08 -2.66
CA HIS A 103 -7.76 -8.12 -3.04
C HIS A 103 -7.37 -8.78 -4.38
N GLY A 104 -7.41 -10.11 -4.44
CA GLY A 104 -7.05 -10.88 -5.63
C GLY A 104 -5.57 -11.23 -5.76
N ALA A 105 -4.68 -10.58 -5.00
CA ALA A 105 -3.25 -10.88 -5.05
C ALA A 105 -2.94 -12.29 -4.53
N TYR A 106 -1.93 -12.94 -5.08
CA TYR A 106 -1.61 -14.34 -4.79
C TYR A 106 -0.84 -14.50 -3.46
N LYS A 107 -1.23 -15.48 -2.65
CA LYS A 107 -0.60 -15.78 -1.36
C LYS A 107 0.62 -16.67 -1.55
N PHE A 108 1.79 -16.07 -1.74
CA PHE A 108 3.05 -16.80 -1.86
C PHE A 108 3.61 -17.29 -0.51
N TRP A 109 3.22 -16.66 0.60
CA TRP A 109 3.88 -16.80 1.89
C TRP A 109 2.96 -17.38 2.96
N LYS A 110 3.52 -17.82 4.09
CA LYS A 110 2.73 -18.23 5.26
C LYS A 110 2.26 -17.02 6.05
N TYR A 111 1.16 -17.17 6.79
CA TYR A 111 0.66 -16.16 7.71
C TYR A 111 1.65 -15.95 8.87
N ARG A 112 1.91 -14.70 9.24
CA ARG A 112 2.88 -14.28 10.25
C ARG A 112 2.33 -13.08 11.04
N PRO A 113 1.37 -13.28 11.95
CA PRO A 113 0.57 -12.20 12.53
C PRO A 113 1.31 -11.18 13.40
N GLY A 114 2.60 -11.36 13.70
CA GLY A 114 3.37 -10.48 14.57
C GLY A 114 3.63 -9.09 13.96
N PRO A 115 4.29 -8.18 14.69
CA PRO A 115 4.76 -6.91 14.15
C PRO A 115 5.86 -7.11 13.08
N LEU A 116 6.06 -6.09 12.24
CA LEU A 116 7.17 -6.06 11.28
C LEU A 116 8.50 -6.03 12.02
N ASN A 117 9.49 -6.79 11.53
CA ASN A 117 10.86 -6.59 11.95
C ASN A 117 11.46 -5.31 11.32
N LYS A 118 12.66 -4.91 11.78
CA LYS A 118 13.33 -3.67 11.30
C LYS A 118 13.54 -3.65 9.79
N LEU A 119 13.90 -4.79 9.18
CA LEU A 119 14.13 -4.89 7.75
C LEU A 119 12.81 -4.77 6.98
N GLU A 120 11.75 -5.46 7.42
CA GLU A 120 10.43 -5.39 6.79
C GLU A 120 9.86 -3.98 6.84
N LYS A 121 10.01 -3.30 7.98
CA LYS A 121 9.63 -1.88 8.13
C LYS A 121 10.41 -0.97 7.19
N PHE A 122 11.72 -1.17 7.09
CA PHE A 122 12.56 -0.44 6.13
C PHE A 122 12.11 -0.68 4.69
N MET A 123 11.90 -1.95 4.30
CA MET A 123 11.48 -2.32 2.94
C MET A 123 10.11 -1.74 2.59
N MET A 124 9.19 -1.65 3.54
CA MET A 124 7.89 -1.01 3.33
C MET A 124 8.01 0.50 3.09
N ASN A 125 8.83 1.19 3.89
CA ASN A 125 9.08 2.61 3.68
C ASN A 125 9.82 2.85 2.35
N PHE A 126 10.77 1.99 2.02
CA PHE A 126 11.49 2.02 0.74
C PHE A 126 10.53 1.84 -0.43
N LEU A 127 9.62 0.87 -0.38
CA LEU A 127 8.60 0.65 -1.40
C LEU A 127 7.73 1.89 -1.60
N ILE A 128 7.15 2.43 -0.52
CA ILE A 128 6.29 3.63 -0.60
C ILE A 128 7.08 4.82 -1.19
N ALA A 129 8.29 5.07 -0.69
CA ALA A 129 9.12 6.17 -1.15
C ALA A 129 9.49 6.04 -2.63
N THR A 130 9.92 4.86 -3.05
CA THR A 130 10.38 4.63 -4.43
C THR A 130 9.24 4.64 -5.45
N MET A 131 8.13 3.99 -5.11
CA MET A 131 6.99 3.83 -6.02
C MET A 131 6.28 5.16 -6.30
N PHE A 132 6.09 5.98 -5.27
CA PHE A 132 5.31 7.22 -5.37
C PHE A 132 6.17 8.48 -5.54
N PHE A 133 7.45 8.46 -5.15
CA PHE A 133 8.30 9.65 -5.18
C PHE A 133 9.59 9.44 -5.95
N VAL A 134 10.50 8.57 -5.49
CA VAL A 134 11.87 8.53 -6.05
C VAL A 134 11.85 8.22 -7.55
N ILE A 135 11.19 7.13 -7.97
CA ILE A 135 11.18 6.77 -9.40
C ILE A 135 10.41 7.81 -10.23
N PRO A 136 9.17 8.21 -9.89
CA PRO A 136 8.48 9.24 -10.66
C PRO A 136 9.27 10.56 -10.76
N ILE A 137 9.82 11.07 -9.65
CA ILE A 137 10.61 12.31 -9.65
C ILE A 137 11.84 12.17 -10.53
N SER A 138 12.58 11.05 -10.42
CA SER A 138 13.75 10.81 -11.27
C SER A 138 13.39 10.75 -12.75
N VAL A 139 12.30 10.08 -13.10
CA VAL A 139 11.86 9.96 -14.51
C VAL A 139 11.39 11.29 -15.05
N PHE A 140 10.56 12.04 -14.32
CA PHE A 140 10.15 13.39 -14.73
C PHE A 140 11.34 14.34 -14.82
N GLY A 141 12.27 14.31 -13.86
CA GLY A 141 13.49 15.09 -13.90
C GLY A 141 14.35 14.77 -15.14
N TYR A 142 14.47 13.50 -15.48
CA TYR A 142 15.11 13.06 -16.72
C TYR A 142 14.40 13.62 -17.97
N GLY A 143 13.08 13.47 -18.06
CA GLY A 143 12.29 13.96 -19.20
C GLY A 143 12.38 15.48 -19.39
N ILE A 144 12.26 16.23 -18.29
CA ILE A 144 12.40 17.70 -18.28
C ILE A 144 13.81 18.11 -18.74
N THR A 145 14.84 17.46 -18.21
CA THR A 145 16.24 17.73 -18.59
C THR A 145 16.48 17.43 -20.07
N TYR A 146 15.92 16.32 -20.58
CA TYR A 146 16.01 15.96 -21.98
C TYR A 146 15.38 17.02 -22.91
N VAL A 147 14.19 17.52 -22.55
CA VAL A 147 13.53 18.58 -23.32
C VAL A 147 14.30 19.91 -23.25
N LEU A 148 14.89 20.24 -22.10
CA LEU A 148 15.73 21.44 -21.97
C LEU A 148 16.98 21.39 -22.86
N ILE A 149 17.64 20.24 -22.92
CA ILE A 149 18.83 20.05 -23.79
C ILE A 149 18.43 20.11 -25.27
N ASN A 150 17.24 19.61 -25.62
CA ASN A 150 16.74 19.54 -26.99
C ASN A 150 15.65 20.59 -27.26
N TYR A 151 15.77 21.77 -26.66
CA TYR A 151 14.70 22.76 -26.63
C TYR A 151 14.21 23.17 -28.03
N ASP A 152 15.13 23.30 -28.99
CA ASP A 152 14.81 23.68 -30.38
C ASP A 152 13.85 22.69 -31.06
N GLY A 153 13.87 21.41 -30.66
CA GLY A 153 13.00 20.37 -31.22
C GLY A 153 11.63 20.25 -30.54
N PHE A 154 11.51 20.63 -29.27
CA PHE A 154 10.31 20.39 -28.46
C PHE A 154 9.57 21.65 -28.01
N GLY A 155 10.28 22.75 -27.82
CA GLY A 155 9.75 24.05 -27.46
C GLY A 155 9.12 24.16 -26.06
N LEU A 156 8.65 25.37 -25.75
CA LEU A 156 8.13 25.75 -24.44
C LEU A 156 6.91 24.94 -24.00
N ILE A 157 5.99 24.63 -24.92
CA ILE A 157 4.72 23.95 -24.58
C ILE A 157 5.01 22.55 -24.03
N THR A 158 5.91 21.80 -24.67
CA THR A 158 6.31 20.46 -24.21
C THR A 158 6.97 20.52 -22.84
N LEU A 159 7.86 21.50 -22.63
CA LEU A 159 8.53 21.72 -21.36
C LEU A 159 7.53 22.01 -20.23
N LEU A 160 6.63 22.96 -20.43
CA LEU A 160 5.61 23.33 -19.44
C LEU A 160 4.64 22.16 -19.19
N GLY A 161 4.30 21.39 -20.23
CA GLY A 161 3.47 20.19 -20.10
C GLY A 161 4.10 19.13 -19.19
N LEU A 162 5.39 18.84 -19.37
CA LEU A 162 6.12 17.89 -18.52
C LEU A 162 6.27 18.39 -17.07
N ILE A 163 6.56 19.68 -16.88
CA ILE A 163 6.61 20.30 -15.55
C ILE A 163 5.24 20.20 -14.86
N GLY A 164 4.17 20.50 -15.60
CA GLY A 164 2.79 20.39 -15.11
C GLY A 164 2.46 18.96 -14.69
N LEU A 165 2.78 17.96 -15.51
CA LEU A 165 2.58 16.55 -15.18
C LEU A 165 3.40 16.11 -13.96
N ALA A 166 4.65 16.54 -13.86
CA ALA A 166 5.50 16.25 -12.71
C ALA A 166 4.89 16.83 -11.41
N ALA A 167 4.43 18.08 -11.46
CA ALA A 167 3.78 18.74 -10.33
C ALA A 167 2.46 18.05 -9.96
N THR A 168 1.60 17.75 -10.94
CA THR A 168 0.35 17.02 -10.72
C THR A 168 0.61 15.66 -10.09
N ASN A 169 1.58 14.89 -10.59
CA ASN A 169 1.94 13.60 -10.03
C ASN A 169 2.40 13.72 -8.57
N PHE A 170 3.27 14.70 -8.28
CA PHE A 170 3.74 14.93 -6.92
C PHE A 170 2.60 15.31 -5.97
N ILE A 171 1.71 16.21 -6.38
CA ILE A 171 0.54 16.61 -5.58
C ILE A 171 -0.39 15.42 -5.36
N ALA A 172 -0.66 14.64 -6.41
CA ALA A 172 -1.53 13.46 -6.34
C ALA A 172 -0.96 12.38 -5.40
N ALA A 173 0.34 12.09 -5.48
CA ALA A 173 1.01 11.15 -4.58
C ALA A 173 0.91 11.58 -3.10
N ASN A 174 1.19 12.85 -2.81
CA ASN A 174 1.07 13.39 -1.45
C ASN A 174 -0.39 13.38 -0.96
N SER A 175 -1.33 13.80 -1.80
CA SER A 175 -2.76 13.78 -1.49
C SER A 175 -3.25 12.37 -1.20
N GLY A 176 -2.85 11.38 -2.01
CA GLY A 176 -3.18 9.98 -1.82
C GLY A 176 -2.70 9.44 -0.48
N LEU A 177 -1.42 9.64 -0.14
CA LEU A 177 -0.87 9.20 1.14
C LEU A 177 -1.54 9.89 2.34
N ASN A 178 -1.80 11.19 2.25
CA ASN A 178 -2.49 11.91 3.32
C ASN A 178 -3.94 11.43 3.50
N THR A 179 -4.61 11.09 2.40
CA THR A 179 -5.97 10.56 2.43
C THR A 179 -5.99 9.17 3.08
N LEU A 180 -5.03 8.29 2.75
CA LEU A 180 -4.86 7.00 3.40
C LEU A 180 -4.61 7.16 4.91
N LYS A 181 -3.65 8.00 5.28
CA LYS A 181 -3.32 8.27 6.69
C LYS A 181 -4.50 8.81 7.48
N ARG A 182 -5.27 9.72 6.91
CA ARG A 182 -6.36 10.39 7.62
C ARG A 182 -7.62 9.54 7.75
N PHE A 183 -7.95 8.72 6.75
CA PHE A 183 -9.26 8.07 6.66
C PHE A 183 -9.22 6.55 6.77
N TYR A 184 -8.09 5.90 6.43
CA TYR A 184 -7.99 4.43 6.35
C TYR A 184 -7.09 3.88 7.44
N CYS A 185 -5.89 4.43 7.57
CA CYS A 185 -4.88 3.99 8.53
C CYS A 185 -5.33 3.96 10.00
N PRO A 186 -6.18 4.89 10.50
CA PRO A 186 -6.62 4.89 11.89
C PRO A 186 -7.63 3.78 12.21
N ASN A 187 -8.17 3.12 11.17
CA ASN A 187 -9.18 2.06 11.30
C ASN A 187 -8.65 0.72 10.74
N CYS A 188 -7.40 0.64 10.28
CA CYS A 188 -6.88 -0.53 9.57
C CYS A 188 -6.44 -1.65 10.54
N VAL A 189 -6.86 -2.89 10.31
CA VAL A 189 -6.46 -4.04 11.16
C VAL A 189 -5.07 -4.62 10.87
N ASN A 190 -4.36 -4.09 9.87
CA ASN A 190 -2.95 -4.42 9.67
C ASN A 190 -2.07 -3.53 10.56
N PHE A 191 -2.07 -3.82 11.87
CA PHE A 191 -1.35 -3.04 12.88
C PHE A 191 0.16 -3.03 12.69
N SER A 192 0.69 -4.02 11.96
CA SER A 192 2.12 -4.10 11.65
C SER A 192 2.54 -3.04 10.62
N CYS A 193 1.62 -2.48 9.82
CA CYS A 193 1.91 -1.49 8.80
C CYS A 193 2.58 -0.22 9.38
N PRO A 194 3.66 0.32 8.80
CA PRO A 194 4.31 1.53 9.31
C PRO A 194 3.43 2.79 9.20
N LEU A 195 2.39 2.75 8.37
CA LEU A 195 1.41 3.82 8.23
C LEU A 195 0.21 3.65 9.15
N ASN A 196 0.10 2.57 9.93
CA ASN A 196 -1.05 2.34 10.80
C ASN A 196 -1.09 3.38 11.92
N GLU A 197 -2.27 3.93 12.19
CA GLU A 197 -2.47 4.98 13.21
C GLU A 197 -3.57 4.57 14.21
N VAL A 198 -3.91 3.28 14.28
CA VAL A 198 -4.91 2.76 15.23
C VAL A 198 -4.42 2.98 16.66
N PRO A 199 -5.24 3.57 17.56
CA PRO A 199 -4.89 3.72 18.97
C PRO A 199 -4.62 2.37 19.66
N LYS A 200 -3.64 2.34 20.56
CA LYS A 200 -3.23 1.12 21.28
C LYS A 200 -4.41 0.39 21.94
N GLU A 201 -5.33 1.12 22.56
CA GLU A 201 -6.52 0.53 23.21
C GLU A 201 -7.36 -0.31 22.23
N ASN A 202 -7.58 0.18 21.01
CA ASN A 202 -8.32 -0.57 19.99
C ASN A 202 -7.52 -1.78 19.49
N VAL A 203 -6.19 -1.67 19.41
CA VAL A 203 -5.30 -2.81 19.10
C VAL A 203 -5.43 -3.89 20.17
N ASP A 204 -5.32 -3.51 21.45
CA ASP A 204 -5.40 -4.45 22.59
C ASP A 204 -6.74 -5.18 22.61
N ILE A 205 -7.86 -4.47 22.46
CA ILE A 205 -9.20 -5.06 22.38
C ILE A 205 -9.29 -6.03 21.19
N TYR A 206 -8.74 -5.67 20.03
CA TYR A 206 -8.72 -6.57 18.88
C TYR A 206 -7.88 -7.83 19.16
N LEU A 207 -6.71 -7.69 19.76
CA LEU A 207 -5.84 -8.82 20.10
C LEU A 207 -6.51 -9.77 21.11
N LEU A 208 -7.23 -9.25 22.11
CA LEU A 208 -8.00 -10.08 23.05
C LEU A 208 -8.98 -11.03 22.34
N ASN A 209 -9.54 -10.61 21.21
CA ASN A 209 -10.47 -11.39 20.40
C ASN A 209 -9.77 -12.25 19.32
N ASN A 210 -8.43 -12.21 19.21
CA ASN A 210 -7.67 -12.90 18.18
C ASN A 210 -6.43 -13.60 18.78
N PRO A 211 -6.59 -14.77 19.44
CA PRO A 211 -5.53 -15.41 20.24
C PRO A 211 -4.24 -15.70 19.48
N VAL A 212 -4.34 -16.13 18.21
CA VAL A 212 -3.17 -16.43 17.37
C VAL A 212 -2.35 -15.17 17.12
N MET A 213 -3.02 -14.04 16.85
CA MET A 213 -2.36 -12.77 16.63
C MET A 213 -1.80 -12.19 17.92
N ARG A 214 -2.60 -12.23 18.99
CA ARG A 214 -2.17 -11.81 20.34
C ARG A 214 -0.88 -12.47 20.77
N LYS A 215 -0.81 -13.81 20.69
CA LYS A 215 0.38 -14.56 21.08
C LYS A 215 1.62 -14.07 20.30
N ALA A 216 1.51 -13.93 18.99
CA ALA A 216 2.61 -13.46 18.16
C ALA A 216 3.08 -12.02 18.50
N TRP A 217 2.20 -11.18 19.03
CA TRP A 217 2.55 -9.83 19.50
C TRP A 217 3.18 -9.87 20.90
N GLU A 218 2.59 -10.62 21.83
CA GLU A 218 3.13 -10.80 23.20
C GLU A 218 4.54 -11.42 23.17
N ASP A 219 4.81 -12.37 22.25
CA ASP A 219 6.13 -12.98 22.03
C ASP A 219 7.20 -11.96 21.60
N THR A 220 6.78 -10.81 21.07
CA THR A 220 7.68 -9.69 20.72
C THR A 220 7.81 -8.63 21.82
N GLY A 221 7.19 -8.87 22.97
CA GLY A 221 7.19 -7.98 24.13
C GLY A 221 6.02 -6.99 24.18
N TRP A 222 5.00 -7.14 23.33
CA TRP A 222 3.77 -6.36 23.45
C TRP A 222 3.08 -6.66 24.78
N LYS A 223 2.64 -5.62 25.49
CA LYS A 223 1.87 -5.75 26.73
C LYS A 223 0.49 -5.17 26.51
N LEU A 224 -0.54 -5.98 26.75
CA LEU A 224 -1.91 -5.47 26.82
C LEU A 224 -2.04 -4.52 28.00
N ASN A 225 -2.82 -3.45 27.81
CA ASN A 225 -3.20 -2.56 28.91
C ASN A 225 -4.23 -3.20 29.83
#